data_AF-A0A1G4FHN9-F1
#
_entry.id   AF-A0A1G4FHN9-F1
#
_cell.length_a   1.000
_cell.length_b   1.000
_cell.length_c   1.000
_cell.angle_alpha   90.00
_cell.angle_beta   90.00
_cell.angle_gamma   90.00
#
_symmetry.space_group_name_H-M   'P 1'
#
loop_
_entity.id
_entity.type
_entity.pdbx_description
1 polymer ?
#
loop_
_entity_poly.entity_id
_entity_poly.type
_entity_poly.pdbx_seq_one_letter_code
_entity_poly.pdbx_strand_id
1 'polypeptide(L)'
;MHEGNFETNGVIQIVMNREHKICYSNIEYRMTYDYLKELNILENLAVDLPIQYTSDNYFVNIDGFYITDQLYYIIVINPKNYKCCNCNKALIDTATGLYNRNYWEQMNSEFFCHPELKDISVILIDIDNLKKINDNYGHLAGDKAIEIVGQAIKRSIRKEDLGIRYGGDEFLVLLHKQGKKGLNKVIQRIEKEINKSTMEVNADIHVSAGIACSEYFDNLKEMIKTADKDLYKEKRTKQEEKRIEVNDLKNLKQNIEKMKNELDRKIPKDGSNASSKEVLKLSRELDRLIVKYLNNV
;
A
#
# COMPACT_ATOMS: atom_id res chain seq x y z
N MET A 1 23.40 9.47 41.75
CA MET A 1 22.28 8.53 41.59
C MET A 1 21.02 9.33 41.83
N HIS A 2 20.41 9.86 40.78
CA HIS A 2 19.10 10.49 40.87
C HIS A 2 18.08 9.44 40.42
N GLU A 3 17.21 9.01 41.33
CA GLU A 3 16.02 8.24 41.00
C GLU A 3 15.04 9.19 40.31
N GLY A 4 15.15 9.30 38.99
CA GLY A 4 14.17 9.96 38.14
C GLY A 4 12.95 9.04 37.98
N ASN A 5 12.06 9.02 38.96
CA ASN A 5 10.70 8.49 38.77
C ASN A 5 9.93 9.50 37.91
N PHE A 6 10.03 9.37 36.59
CA PHE A 6 9.21 10.16 35.69
C PHE A 6 7.78 9.62 35.69
N GLU A 7 6.87 10.35 36.32
CA GLU A 7 5.43 10.07 36.35
C GLU A 7 4.76 10.42 35.01
N THR A 8 5.16 9.77 33.92
CA THR A 8 4.38 9.81 32.67
C THR A 8 3.83 8.42 32.41
N ASN A 9 2.54 8.23 32.72
CA ASN A 9 1.78 7.01 32.43
C ASN A 9 1.45 6.88 30.93
N GLY A 10 2.35 7.24 30.01
CA GLY A 10 2.04 7.32 28.58
C GLY A 10 3.26 7.24 27.68
N VAL A 11 3.00 7.05 26.38
CA VAL A 11 4.03 7.09 25.33
C VAL A 11 4.51 8.51 25.17
N ILE A 12 5.82 8.72 25.19
CA ILE A 12 6.43 10.03 24.94
C ILE A 12 6.87 10.08 23.49
N GLN A 13 6.56 11.18 22.83
CA GLN A 13 6.91 11.47 21.45
C GLN A 13 7.65 12.79 21.38
N ILE A 14 8.78 12.78 20.69
CA ILE A 14 9.66 13.92 20.52
C ILE A 14 10.06 13.96 19.05
N VAL A 15 9.89 15.11 18.41
CA VAL A 15 10.45 15.38 17.09
C VAL A 15 11.55 16.40 17.21
N MET A 16 12.71 16.08 16.64
CA MET A 16 13.84 16.99 16.56
C MET A 16 14.27 17.19 15.12
N ASN A 17 14.76 18.36 14.77
CA ASN A 17 15.42 18.55 13.48
C ASN A 17 16.86 17.99 13.51
N ARG A 18 17.54 18.02 12.35
CA ARG A 18 18.96 17.63 12.22
C ARG A 18 19.92 18.36 13.17
N GLU A 19 19.54 19.53 13.69
CA GLU A 19 20.32 20.34 14.63
C GLU A 19 19.99 19.99 16.10
N HIS A 20 19.23 18.91 16.31
CA HIS A 20 18.74 18.43 17.61
C HIS A 20 17.85 19.43 18.34
N LYS A 21 17.31 20.42 17.63
CA LYS A 21 16.31 21.33 18.18
C LYS A 21 14.98 20.61 18.23
N ILE A 22 14.34 20.61 19.40
CA ILE A 22 13.01 20.04 19.58
C ILE A 22 12.00 20.86 18.77
N CYS A 23 11.41 20.23 17.77
CA CYS A 23 10.32 20.76 16.96
C CYS A 23 8.96 20.49 17.62
N TYR A 24 8.84 19.33 18.27
CA TYR A 24 7.64 18.92 18.98
C TYR A 24 7.99 18.01 20.16
N SER A 25 7.19 18.09 21.22
CA SER A 25 7.17 17.13 22.32
C SER A 25 5.77 17.05 22.89
N ASN A 26 5.26 15.83 23.11
CA ASN A 26 3.95 15.64 23.76
C ASN A 26 4.01 15.78 25.30
N ILE A 27 5.19 16.02 25.85
CA ILE A 27 5.46 16.37 27.25
C ILE A 27 6.14 17.75 27.36
N GLU A 28 6.20 18.30 28.57
CA GLU A 28 6.89 19.58 28.80
C GLU A 28 8.37 19.53 28.40
N TYR A 29 8.87 20.58 27.73
CA TYR A 29 10.24 20.62 27.20
C TYR A 29 11.32 20.33 28.23
N ARG A 30 11.14 20.75 29.49
CA ARG A 30 12.08 20.44 30.56
C ARG A 30 12.22 18.92 30.75
N MET A 31 11.10 18.22 30.83
CA MET A 31 11.07 16.76 30.92
C MET A 31 11.62 16.11 29.65
N THR A 32 11.35 16.68 28.47
CA THR A 32 11.92 16.22 27.20
C THR A 32 13.44 16.18 27.25
N TYR A 33 14.09 17.26 27.70
CA TYR A 33 15.55 17.30 27.82
C TYR A 33 16.08 16.28 28.83
N ASP A 34 15.37 16.07 29.94
CA ASP A 34 15.73 15.07 30.94
C ASP A 34 15.70 13.66 30.31
N TYR A 35 14.63 13.31 29.60
CA TYR A 35 14.51 12.03 28.89
C TYR A 35 15.56 11.84 27.77
N LEU A 36 15.80 12.87 26.95
CA LEU A 36 16.82 12.82 25.89
C LEU A 36 18.21 12.51 26.45
N LYS A 37 18.51 13.06 27.63
CA LYS A 37 19.78 12.87 28.32
C LYS A 37 19.84 11.51 29.02
N GLU A 38 18.86 11.16 29.83
CA GLU A 38 18.89 9.94 30.64
C GLU A 38 18.84 8.66 29.80
N LEU A 39 18.14 8.70 28.67
CA LEU A 39 18.06 7.55 27.77
C LEU A 39 19.18 7.54 26.71
N ASN A 40 20.15 8.45 26.78
CA ASN A 40 21.27 8.59 25.82
C ASN A 40 20.81 8.70 24.35
N ILE A 41 19.70 9.40 24.10
CA ILE A 41 19.09 9.46 22.77
C ILE A 41 20.01 10.16 21.76
N LEU A 42 20.63 11.28 22.15
CA LEU A 42 21.49 12.05 21.25
C LEU A 42 22.75 11.29 20.82
N GLU A 43 23.27 10.42 21.68
CA GLU A 43 24.45 9.59 21.37
C GLU A 43 24.10 8.49 20.35
N ASN A 44 22.86 8.00 20.38
CA ASN A 44 22.36 6.99 19.45
C ASN A 44 21.98 7.57 18.09
N LEU A 45 21.80 8.90 17.93
CA LEU A 45 21.48 9.52 16.64
C LEU A 45 22.60 9.40 15.58
N ALA A 46 23.81 8.99 15.99
CA ALA A 46 24.97 8.83 15.09
C ALA A 46 25.00 7.49 14.32
N VAL A 47 24.01 6.62 14.51
CA VAL A 47 23.94 5.26 13.92
C VAL A 47 22.92 5.23 12.77
N ASP A 48 23.01 4.24 11.88
CA ASP A 48 22.02 4.02 10.81
C ASP A 48 20.60 3.82 11.38
N LEU A 49 19.67 4.72 11.01
CA LEU A 49 18.26 4.68 11.40
C LEU A 49 17.44 3.71 10.52
N PRO A 50 16.35 3.10 11.04
CA PRO A 50 15.83 3.21 12.42
C PRO A 50 16.66 2.48 13.48
N ILE A 51 16.62 2.98 14.71
CA ILE A 51 17.26 2.37 15.87
C ILE A 51 16.19 2.05 16.92
N GLN A 52 16.29 0.87 17.51
CA GLN A 52 15.46 0.45 18.61
C GLN A 52 16.33 -0.11 19.72
N TYR A 53 16.15 0.39 20.94
CA TYR A 53 16.88 -0.12 22.10
C TYR A 53 16.04 0.02 23.37
N THR A 54 16.47 -0.69 24.40
CA THR A 54 15.88 -0.62 25.73
C THR A 54 16.86 0.09 26.67
N SER A 55 16.39 1.11 27.38
CA SER A 55 17.15 1.76 28.47
C SER A 55 16.25 1.84 29.70
N ASP A 56 16.77 1.39 30.85
CA ASP A 56 16.06 1.40 32.13
C ASP A 56 14.67 0.76 32.05
N ASN A 57 13.63 1.52 32.34
CA ASN A 57 12.23 1.11 32.26
C ASN A 57 11.55 1.55 30.96
N TYR A 58 12.31 1.84 29.90
CA TYR A 58 11.77 2.36 28.65
C TYR A 58 12.28 1.60 27.42
N PHE A 59 11.42 1.54 26.40
CA PHE A 59 11.70 1.09 25.05
C PHE A 59 11.76 2.32 24.14
N VAL A 60 12.91 2.59 23.55
CA VAL A 60 13.15 3.77 22.72
C VAL A 60 13.22 3.34 21.27
N ASN A 61 12.45 4.02 20.44
CA ASN A 61 12.53 3.92 18.98
C ASN A 61 12.93 5.29 18.45
N ILE A 62 13.94 5.32 17.59
CA ILE A 62 14.39 6.52 16.91
C ILE A 62 14.32 6.22 15.42
N ASP A 63 13.65 7.08 14.66
CA ASP A 63 13.65 7.01 13.21
C ASP A 63 13.93 8.38 12.58
N GLY A 64 14.43 8.36 11.35
CA GLY A 64 14.72 9.54 10.55
C GLY A 64 13.71 9.65 9.42
N PHE A 65 13.07 10.80 9.31
CA PHE A 65 12.19 11.12 8.19
C PHE A 65 12.53 12.48 7.61
N TYR A 66 12.21 12.69 6.35
CA TYR A 66 12.51 13.95 5.67
C TYR A 66 11.21 14.74 5.46
N ILE A 67 11.24 16.02 5.81
CA ILE A 67 10.23 17.01 5.39
C ILE A 67 11.00 18.06 4.61
N THR A 68 10.55 18.46 3.42
CA THR A 68 11.19 19.57 2.68
C THR A 68 12.70 19.41 2.44
N ASP A 69 13.16 18.17 2.21
CA ASP A 69 14.58 17.78 2.09
C ASP A 69 15.41 18.00 3.38
N GLN A 70 14.76 18.33 4.50
CA GLN A 70 15.36 18.43 5.81
C GLN A 70 15.10 17.15 6.62
N LEU A 71 16.14 16.64 7.26
CA LEU A 71 16.05 15.47 8.15
C LEU A 71 15.47 15.89 9.50
N TYR A 72 14.46 15.13 9.93
CA TYR A 72 13.87 15.14 11.25
C TYR A 72 14.02 13.77 11.88
N TYR A 73 14.12 13.75 13.20
CA TYR A 73 14.15 12.55 14.01
C TYR A 73 12.84 12.46 14.77
N ILE A 74 12.16 11.32 14.66
CA ILE A 74 11.04 10.98 15.52
C ILE A 74 11.53 10.00 16.57
N ILE A 75 11.32 10.36 17.83
CA ILE A 75 11.73 9.60 19.00
C ILE A 75 10.49 9.22 19.77
N VAL A 76 10.32 7.92 19.98
CA VAL A 76 9.16 7.35 20.67
C VAL A 76 9.66 6.53 21.84
N ILE A 77 9.34 6.97 23.05
CA ILE A 77 9.75 6.35 24.31
C ILE A 77 8.53 5.72 24.95
N ASN A 78 8.58 4.41 25.19
CA ASN A 78 7.48 3.62 25.75
C ASN A 78 7.88 3.05 27.11
N PRO A 79 7.13 3.27 28.20
CA PRO A 79 7.43 2.63 29.49
C PRO A 79 7.15 1.11 29.47
N LYS A 80 8.06 0.31 30.02
CA LYS A 80 8.00 -1.17 30.08
C LYS A 80 6.76 -1.69 30.82
N ASN A 81 6.28 -0.97 31.83
CA ASN A 81 5.19 -1.40 32.71
C ASN A 81 3.80 -0.99 32.22
N TYR A 82 3.67 -0.47 31.00
CA TYR A 82 2.36 -0.19 30.44
C TYR A 82 1.62 -1.52 30.22
N LYS A 83 0.63 -1.81 31.08
CA LYS A 83 -0.33 -2.92 30.93
C LYS A 83 -1.16 -2.69 29.67
N CYS A 84 -0.58 -2.88 28.50
CA CYS A 84 -1.38 -3.20 27.35
C CYS A 84 -0.81 -4.45 26.72
N CYS A 85 -1.73 -5.38 26.44
CA CYS A 85 -1.46 -6.71 25.92
C CYS A 85 -0.88 -6.67 24.49
N ASN A 86 -0.45 -5.49 24.03
CA ASN A 86 -0.20 -5.10 22.64
C ASN A 86 0.75 -3.88 22.51
N CYS A 87 1.50 -3.43 23.53
CA CYS A 87 2.20 -2.10 23.45
C CYS A 87 3.60 -2.15 22.85
N ASN A 88 4.20 -3.33 22.71
CA ASN A 88 5.51 -3.46 22.10
C ASN A 88 5.39 -3.47 20.56
N LYS A 89 4.51 -2.63 20.01
CA LYS A 89 4.35 -2.53 18.56
C LYS A 89 5.51 -1.71 18.05
N ALA A 90 6.52 -2.40 17.52
CA ALA A 90 7.54 -1.81 16.68
C ALA A 90 6.86 -0.85 15.69
N LEU A 91 7.41 0.34 15.47
CA LEU A 91 6.85 1.33 14.52
C LEU A 91 6.85 0.82 13.08
N ILE A 92 7.59 -0.26 12.84
CA ILE A 92 7.69 -0.98 11.59
C ILE A 92 6.80 -2.21 11.64
N ASP A 93 5.99 -2.39 10.60
CA ASP A 93 5.27 -3.62 10.33
C ASP A 93 6.27 -4.70 9.88
N THR A 94 6.39 -5.78 10.64
CA THR A 94 7.40 -6.82 10.41
C THR A 94 7.20 -7.60 9.11
N ALA A 95 5.95 -7.71 8.64
CA ALA A 95 5.64 -8.43 7.41
C ALA A 95 6.10 -7.65 6.17
N THR A 96 5.94 -6.32 6.18
CA THR A 96 6.18 -5.47 5.01
C THR A 96 7.48 -4.68 5.08
N GLY A 97 8.02 -4.49 6.28
CA GLY A 97 9.15 -3.61 6.53
C GLY A 97 8.85 -2.12 6.33
N LEU A 98 7.57 -1.76 6.19
CA LEU A 98 7.05 -0.39 6.14
C LEU A 98 6.69 0.10 7.53
N TYR A 99 6.46 1.41 7.67
CA TYR A 99 5.86 1.94 8.89
C TYR A 99 4.47 1.36 9.12
N ASN A 100 4.03 1.23 10.36
CA ASN A 100 2.67 0.77 10.66
C ASN A 100 1.73 1.91 11.00
N ARG A 101 0.45 1.57 11.17
CA ARG A 101 -0.59 2.52 11.56
C ARG A 101 -0.27 3.33 12.82
N ASN A 102 0.42 2.75 13.81
CA ASN A 102 0.75 3.51 15.02
C ASN A 102 1.75 4.62 14.69
N TYR A 103 2.79 4.34 13.89
CA TYR A 103 3.73 5.36 13.44
C TYR A 103 2.98 6.53 12.77
N TRP A 104 2.03 6.20 11.89
CA TRP A 104 1.19 7.21 11.26
C TRP A 104 0.35 7.99 12.25
N GLU A 105 -0.32 7.33 13.20
CA GLU A 105 -1.17 8.01 14.19
C GLU A 105 -0.37 9.02 15.02
N GLN A 106 0.87 8.67 15.39
CA GLN A 106 1.80 9.54 16.11
C GLN A 106 2.24 10.74 15.24
N MET A 107 2.72 10.44 14.02
CA MET A 107 3.19 11.45 13.09
C MET A 107 2.05 12.40 12.65
N ASN A 108 0.84 11.88 12.42
CA ASN A 108 -0.29 12.64 11.90
C ASN A 108 -0.84 13.65 12.91
N SER A 109 -0.83 13.36 14.22
CA SER A 109 -1.20 14.37 15.24
C SER A 109 -0.29 15.58 15.23
N GLU A 110 0.94 15.43 14.74
CA GLU A 110 2.00 16.44 14.77
C GLU A 110 2.17 17.14 13.41
N PHE A 111 1.90 16.44 12.32
CA PHE A 111 1.95 16.96 10.95
C PHE A 111 1.05 18.19 10.76
N PHE A 112 -0.16 18.21 11.33
CA PHE A 112 -1.09 19.35 11.16
C PHE A 112 -0.58 20.71 11.67
N CYS A 113 0.52 20.74 12.44
CA CYS A 113 1.10 21.96 12.96
C CYS A 113 2.13 22.63 12.03
N HIS A 114 2.53 21.99 10.92
CA HIS A 114 3.62 22.49 10.07
C HIS A 114 3.16 23.08 8.72
N PRO A 115 3.43 24.37 8.45
CA PRO A 115 3.15 25.03 7.16
C PRO A 115 3.92 24.44 5.96
N GLU A 116 4.98 23.68 6.23
CA GLU A 116 5.88 23.08 5.22
C GLU A 116 5.28 21.86 4.50
N LEU A 117 4.08 21.43 4.89
CA LEU A 117 3.34 20.33 4.28
C LEU A 117 2.70 20.67 2.92
N LYS A 118 2.85 21.90 2.43
CA LYS A 118 2.32 22.33 1.13
C LYS A 118 2.87 21.53 -0.06
N ASP A 119 3.93 20.75 0.15
CA ASP A 119 4.60 19.97 -0.88
C ASP A 119 4.51 18.44 -0.67
N ILE A 120 3.58 17.93 0.13
CA ILE A 120 3.41 16.46 0.31
C ILE A 120 2.15 15.96 -0.39
N SER A 121 2.34 15.03 -1.32
CA SER A 121 1.26 14.34 -2.01
C SER A 121 1.01 12.95 -1.43
N VAL A 122 -0.22 12.47 -1.57
CA VAL A 122 -0.69 11.21 -0.97
C VAL A 122 -1.04 10.21 -2.06
N ILE A 123 -0.67 8.95 -1.84
CA ILE A 123 -1.23 7.78 -2.51
C ILE A 123 -1.83 6.86 -1.44
N LEU A 124 -3.09 6.48 -1.60
CA LEU A 124 -3.70 5.38 -0.86
C LEU A 124 -3.77 4.17 -1.77
N ILE A 125 -3.26 3.03 -1.31
CA ILE A 125 -3.17 1.79 -2.07
C ILE A 125 -3.92 0.70 -1.32
N ASP A 126 -4.65 -0.15 -2.04
CA ASP A 126 -5.35 -1.30 -1.48
C ASP A 126 -5.19 -2.52 -2.39
N ILE A 127 -5.00 -3.70 -1.78
CA ILE A 127 -4.82 -4.95 -2.52
C ILE A 127 -6.17 -5.46 -3.07
N ASP A 128 -6.26 -5.55 -4.40
CA ASP A 128 -7.47 -5.98 -5.06
C ASP A 128 -7.79 -7.44 -4.75
N ASN A 129 -8.98 -7.68 -4.21
CA ASN A 129 -9.51 -9.01 -3.90
C ASN A 129 -8.69 -9.84 -2.89
N LEU A 130 -7.99 -9.23 -1.93
CA LEU A 130 -7.22 -9.99 -0.92
C LEU A 130 -8.08 -11.05 -0.20
N LYS A 131 -9.35 -10.74 0.12
CA LYS A 131 -10.27 -11.72 0.69
C LYS A 131 -10.42 -12.98 -0.18
N LYS A 132 -10.51 -12.84 -1.51
CA LYS A 132 -10.59 -14.01 -2.41
C LYS A 132 -9.28 -14.81 -2.43
N ILE A 133 -8.13 -14.14 -2.32
CA ILE A 133 -6.83 -14.81 -2.20
C ILE A 133 -6.83 -15.66 -0.92
N ASN A 134 -7.26 -15.08 0.21
CA ASN A 134 -7.40 -15.80 1.47
C ASN A 134 -8.38 -16.97 1.38
N ASP A 135 -9.56 -16.77 0.79
CA ASP A 135 -10.61 -17.78 0.69
C ASP A 135 -10.18 -18.96 -0.20
N ASN A 136 -9.40 -18.71 -1.27
CA ASN A 136 -8.99 -19.74 -2.22
C ASN A 136 -7.69 -20.46 -1.85
N TYR A 137 -6.74 -19.75 -1.22
CA TYR A 137 -5.37 -20.23 -1.01
C TYR A 137 -4.94 -20.19 0.47
N GLY A 138 -5.82 -19.77 1.36
CA GLY A 138 -5.57 -19.65 2.80
C GLY A 138 -4.87 -18.35 3.20
N HIS A 139 -4.89 -18.06 4.50
CA HIS A 139 -4.34 -16.81 5.07
C HIS A 139 -2.84 -16.61 4.79
N LEU A 140 -2.05 -17.69 4.74
CA LEU A 140 -0.62 -17.58 4.43
C LEU A 140 -0.37 -16.99 3.03
N ALA A 141 -1.26 -17.26 2.06
CA ALA A 141 -1.17 -16.67 0.73
C ALA A 141 -1.51 -15.18 0.74
N GLY A 142 -2.49 -14.75 1.55
CA GLY A 142 -2.79 -13.34 1.73
C GLY A 142 -1.68 -12.59 2.47
N ASP A 143 -1.10 -13.20 3.50
CA ASP A 143 0.06 -12.64 4.20
C ASP A 143 1.23 -12.45 3.23
N LYS A 144 1.46 -13.42 2.33
CA LYS A 144 2.48 -13.29 1.29
C LYS A 144 2.16 -12.18 0.30
N ALA A 145 0.89 -12.01 -0.06
CA ALA A 145 0.48 -10.93 -0.95
C ALA A 145 0.73 -9.54 -0.31
N ILE A 146 0.42 -9.40 0.97
CA ILE A 146 0.71 -8.19 1.75
C ILE A 146 2.22 -7.91 1.79
N GLU A 147 3.04 -8.92 2.08
CA GLU A 147 4.50 -8.80 2.08
C GLU A 147 5.02 -8.32 0.72
N ILE A 148 4.57 -8.94 -0.39
CA ILE A 148 4.98 -8.56 -1.75
C ILE A 148 4.66 -7.10 -2.05
N VAL A 149 3.43 -6.66 -1.75
CA VAL A 149 3.00 -5.28 -1.99
C VAL A 149 3.79 -4.30 -1.12
N GLY A 150 3.99 -4.62 0.16
CA GLY A 150 4.77 -3.80 1.07
C GLY A 150 6.22 -3.61 0.63
N GLN A 151 6.88 -4.70 0.21
CA GLN A 151 8.25 -4.65 -0.32
C GLN A 151 8.32 -3.91 -1.66
N ALA A 152 7.32 -4.08 -2.53
CA ALA A 152 7.23 -3.35 -3.78
C ALA A 152 7.12 -1.83 -3.53
N ILE A 153 6.29 -1.41 -2.56
CA ILE A 153 6.22 0.00 -2.13
C ILE A 153 7.58 0.47 -1.64
N LYS A 154 8.21 -0.25 -0.70
CA LYS A 154 9.50 0.12 -0.11
C LYS A 154 10.61 0.33 -1.15
N ARG A 155 10.68 -0.54 -2.17
CA ARG A 155 11.64 -0.42 -3.28
C ARG A 155 11.29 0.67 -4.29
N SER A 156 10.03 1.08 -4.31
CA SER A 156 9.47 2.02 -5.27
C SER A 156 9.31 3.42 -4.71
N ILE A 157 9.83 3.73 -3.52
CA ILE A 157 9.82 5.08 -2.95
C ILE A 157 11.25 5.49 -2.61
N ARG A 158 11.48 6.80 -2.47
CA ARG A 158 12.80 7.33 -2.10
C ARG A 158 12.99 7.29 -0.59
N LYS A 159 14.19 7.63 -0.12
CA LYS A 159 14.50 7.65 1.31
C LYS A 159 13.70 8.73 2.06
N GLU A 160 13.40 9.83 1.38
CA GLU A 160 12.61 10.94 1.89
C GLU A 160 11.10 10.71 1.87
N ASP A 161 10.64 9.68 1.15
CA ASP A 161 9.24 9.32 1.04
C ASP A 161 8.85 8.35 2.17
N LEU A 162 7.58 8.35 2.58
CA LEU A 162 7.09 7.48 3.65
C LEU A 162 6.10 6.46 3.10
N GLY A 163 6.37 5.17 3.34
CA GLY A 163 5.43 4.09 3.08
C GLY A 163 4.92 3.51 4.39
N ILE A 164 3.60 3.45 4.54
CA ILE A 164 2.92 3.03 5.77
C ILE A 164 1.90 1.95 5.44
N ARG A 165 1.89 0.84 6.18
CA ARG A 165 0.76 -0.10 6.23
C ARG A 165 -0.32 0.47 7.15
N TYR A 166 -1.34 1.07 6.54
CA TYR A 166 -2.39 1.83 7.21
C TYR A 166 -3.49 0.92 7.78
N GLY A 167 -3.79 -0.18 7.09
CA GLY A 167 -4.80 -1.16 7.45
C GLY A 167 -4.31 -2.61 7.27
N GLY A 168 -5.24 -3.55 7.18
CA GLY A 168 -4.90 -4.95 6.91
C GLY A 168 -4.24 -5.12 5.54
N ASP A 169 -4.85 -4.52 4.53
CA ASP A 169 -4.51 -4.55 3.10
C ASP A 169 -4.38 -3.15 2.48
N GLU A 170 -4.46 -2.12 3.31
CA GLU A 170 -4.38 -0.72 2.92
C GLU A 170 -3.00 -0.14 3.25
N PHE A 171 -2.46 0.63 2.31
CA PHE A 171 -1.18 1.31 2.43
C PHE A 171 -1.32 2.80 2.13
N LEU A 172 -0.58 3.61 2.86
CA LEU A 172 -0.47 5.05 2.68
C LEU A 172 0.95 5.39 2.27
N VAL A 173 1.11 6.11 1.16
CA VAL A 173 2.41 6.61 0.69
C VAL A 173 2.38 8.13 0.67
N LEU A 174 3.35 8.75 1.34
CA LEU A 174 3.55 10.19 1.38
C LEU A 174 4.78 10.53 0.53
N LEU A 175 4.60 11.39 -0.46
CA LEU A 175 5.61 11.70 -1.45
C LEU A 175 5.91 13.20 -1.46
N HIS A 176 7.18 13.54 -1.39
CA HIS A 176 7.61 14.93 -1.36
C HIS A 176 7.75 15.53 -2.77
N LYS A 177 7.21 16.75 -2.97
CA LYS A 177 7.27 17.56 -4.21
C LYS A 177 6.82 16.80 -5.47
N GLN A 178 5.77 15.99 -5.38
CA GLN A 178 5.22 15.26 -6.52
C GLN A 178 3.85 15.79 -6.93
N GLY A 179 3.76 16.35 -8.14
CA GLY A 179 2.47 16.55 -8.79
C GLY A 179 1.89 15.25 -9.35
N LYS A 180 0.68 15.31 -9.92
CA LYS A 180 -0.06 14.14 -10.45
C LYS A 180 0.77 13.18 -11.32
N LYS A 181 1.60 13.72 -12.22
CA LYS A 181 2.47 12.90 -13.09
C LYS A 181 3.51 12.11 -12.30
N GLY A 182 4.04 12.68 -11.22
CA GLY A 182 5.00 12.04 -10.33
C GLY A 182 4.36 10.89 -9.57
N LEU A 183 3.17 11.13 -8.99
CA LEU A 183 2.37 10.12 -8.29
C LEU A 183 2.11 8.90 -9.18
N ASN A 184 1.62 9.13 -10.41
CA ASN A 184 1.36 8.04 -11.37
C ASN A 184 2.63 7.24 -11.73
N LYS A 185 3.80 7.88 -11.81
CA LYS A 185 5.06 7.16 -12.05
C LYS A 185 5.43 6.27 -10.86
N VAL A 186 5.17 6.71 -9.63
CA VAL A 186 5.40 5.89 -8.43
C VAL A 186 4.46 4.69 -8.43
N ILE A 187 3.17 4.88 -8.71
CA ILE A 187 2.20 3.79 -8.84
C ILE A 187 2.65 2.76 -9.89
N GLN A 188 3.01 3.22 -11.09
CA GLN A 188 3.50 2.33 -12.15
C GLN A 188 4.77 1.56 -11.76
N ARG A 189 5.64 2.16 -10.95
CA ARG A 189 6.84 1.50 -10.42
C ARG A 189 6.45 0.41 -9.41
N ILE A 190 5.52 0.71 -8.52
CA ILE A 190 4.97 -0.26 -7.55
C ILE A 190 4.34 -1.44 -8.28
N GLU A 191 3.46 -1.19 -9.26
CA GLU A 191 2.81 -2.24 -10.06
C GLU A 191 3.84 -3.12 -10.79
N LYS A 192 4.90 -2.53 -11.35
CA LYS A 192 5.99 -3.30 -11.99
C LYS A 192 6.75 -4.17 -11.00
N GLU A 193 7.06 -3.66 -9.80
CA GLU A 193 7.73 -4.46 -8.76
C GLU A 193 6.83 -5.58 -8.22
N ILE A 194 5.53 -5.35 -8.10
CA ILE A 194 4.54 -6.38 -7.78
C ILE A 194 4.55 -7.45 -8.88
N ASN A 195 4.35 -7.07 -10.15
CA ASN A 195 4.33 -7.99 -11.29
C ASN A 195 5.60 -8.83 -11.38
N LYS A 196 6.77 -8.21 -11.16
CA LYS A 196 8.05 -8.92 -11.14
C LYS A 196 8.07 -9.98 -10.04
N SER A 197 7.64 -9.62 -8.84
CA SER A 197 7.65 -10.52 -7.68
C SER A 197 6.59 -11.62 -7.79
N THR A 198 5.44 -11.34 -8.41
CA THR A 198 4.35 -12.31 -8.59
C THR A 198 4.65 -13.33 -9.67
N MET A 199 5.37 -12.95 -10.74
CA MET A 199 5.84 -13.89 -11.76
C MET A 199 6.76 -14.97 -11.19
N GLU A 200 7.58 -14.64 -10.19
CA GLU A 200 8.48 -15.59 -9.52
C GLU A 200 7.71 -16.65 -8.70
N VAL A 201 6.53 -16.31 -8.19
CA VAL A 201 5.71 -17.16 -7.32
C VAL A 201 4.41 -17.64 -7.97
N ASN A 202 4.23 -17.38 -9.27
CA ASN A 202 3.02 -17.67 -10.05
C ASN A 202 1.72 -17.21 -9.33
N ALA A 203 1.75 -15.99 -8.78
CA ALA A 203 0.59 -15.35 -8.16
C ALA A 203 0.02 -14.27 -9.08
N ASP A 204 -1.24 -13.91 -8.87
CA ASP A 204 -1.88 -12.79 -9.55
C ASP A 204 -2.32 -11.77 -8.49
N ILE A 205 -1.53 -10.72 -8.30
CA ILE A 205 -1.75 -9.68 -7.29
C ILE A 205 -1.84 -8.34 -8.00
N HIS A 206 -2.96 -7.66 -7.79
CA HIS A 206 -3.21 -6.32 -8.29
C HIS A 206 -3.48 -5.39 -7.11
N VAL A 207 -3.24 -4.10 -7.33
CA VAL A 207 -3.55 -3.06 -6.36
C VAL A 207 -4.31 -1.95 -7.04
N SER A 208 -5.26 -1.33 -6.34
CA SER A 208 -5.85 -0.05 -6.74
C SER A 208 -5.22 1.07 -5.92
N ALA A 209 -5.07 2.27 -6.51
CA ALA A 209 -4.37 3.40 -5.95
C ALA A 209 -5.08 4.75 -6.20
N GLY A 210 -5.58 5.37 -5.12
CA GLY A 210 -6.11 6.73 -5.18
C GLY A 210 -5.08 7.78 -4.84
N ILE A 211 -5.13 8.94 -5.49
CA ILE A 211 -4.13 9.99 -5.31
C ILE A 211 -4.70 11.35 -4.89
N ALA A 212 -3.90 12.13 -4.15
CA ALA A 212 -4.17 13.54 -3.88
C ALA A 212 -2.87 14.35 -3.96
N CYS A 213 -2.89 15.42 -4.75
CA CYS A 213 -1.73 16.30 -4.95
C CYS A 213 -1.75 17.46 -3.97
N SER A 214 -0.61 17.79 -3.37
CA SER A 214 -0.48 18.86 -2.37
C SER A 214 -0.94 20.23 -2.87
N GLU A 215 -0.80 20.47 -4.17
CA GLU A 215 -1.17 21.73 -4.85
C GLU A 215 -2.65 22.12 -4.71
N TYR A 216 -3.53 21.19 -4.30
CA TYR A 216 -4.96 21.41 -4.19
C TYR A 216 -5.49 21.41 -2.76
N PHE A 217 -4.63 21.25 -1.75
CA PHE A 217 -5.10 21.06 -0.37
C PHE A 217 -4.19 21.74 0.65
N ASP A 218 -4.81 22.40 1.62
CA ASP A 218 -4.11 23.02 2.75
C ASP A 218 -3.94 22.08 3.94
N ASN A 219 -4.59 20.91 3.93
CA ASN A 219 -4.49 19.95 5.04
C ASN A 219 -4.49 18.49 4.56
N LEU A 220 -3.69 17.68 5.23
CA LEU A 220 -3.47 16.27 4.91
C LEU A 220 -4.73 15.39 5.08
N LYS A 221 -5.64 15.79 5.98
CA LYS A 221 -6.90 15.06 6.21
C LYS A 221 -7.80 15.07 4.98
N GLU A 222 -7.97 16.23 4.36
CA GLU A 222 -8.75 16.36 3.13
C GLU A 222 -8.04 15.72 1.93
N MET A 223 -6.70 15.68 1.93
CA MET A 223 -5.93 14.92 0.94
C MET A 223 -6.20 13.42 1.03
N ILE A 224 -6.09 12.83 2.22
CA ILE A 224 -6.37 11.40 2.44
C ILE A 224 -7.81 11.08 2.05
N LYS A 225 -8.77 11.93 2.44
CA LYS A 225 -10.18 11.76 2.06
C LYS A 225 -10.42 11.87 0.55
N THR A 226 -9.64 12.68 -0.15
CA THR A 226 -9.71 12.79 -1.61
C THR A 226 -9.08 11.58 -2.28
N ALA A 227 -7.91 11.14 -1.81
CA ALA A 227 -7.26 9.93 -2.26
C ALA A 227 -8.17 8.70 -2.05
N ASP A 228 -8.88 8.61 -0.92
CA ASP A 228 -9.85 7.53 -0.64
C ASP A 228 -11.00 7.50 -1.66
N LYS A 229 -11.56 8.67 -1.99
CA LYS A 229 -12.58 8.78 -3.03
C LYS A 229 -12.04 8.37 -4.41
N ASP A 230 -10.80 8.70 -4.72
CA ASP A 230 -10.16 8.36 -5.98
C ASP A 230 -9.89 6.85 -6.07
N LEU A 231 -9.39 6.25 -4.99
CA LEU A 231 -9.21 4.81 -4.84
C LEU A 231 -10.53 4.06 -5.04
N TYR A 232 -11.61 4.56 -4.42
CA TYR A 232 -12.93 3.98 -4.58
C TYR A 232 -13.44 4.03 -6.02
N LYS A 233 -13.15 5.12 -6.77
CA LYS A 233 -13.48 5.22 -8.19
C LYS A 233 -12.70 4.21 -9.01
N GLU A 234 -11.40 4.09 -8.78
CA GLU A 234 -10.57 3.13 -9.50
C GLU A 234 -11.03 1.68 -9.28
N LYS A 235 -11.30 1.30 -8.03
CA LYS A 235 -11.85 -0.01 -7.69
C LYS A 235 -13.16 -0.29 -8.45
N ARG A 236 -14.05 0.71 -8.56
CA ARG A 236 -15.29 0.59 -9.35
C ARG A 236 -15.01 0.42 -10.84
N THR A 237 -14.10 1.20 -11.41
CA THR A 237 -13.71 1.10 -12.82
C THR A 237 -13.18 -0.29 -13.14
N LYS A 238 -12.23 -0.81 -12.36
CA LYS A 238 -11.68 -2.17 -12.56
C LYS A 238 -12.74 -3.26 -12.42
N GLN A 239 -13.66 -3.11 -11.48
CA GLN A 239 -14.78 -4.04 -11.33
C GLN A 239 -15.71 -4.03 -12.54
N GLU A 240 -15.98 -2.85 -13.11
CA GLU A 240 -16.81 -2.70 -14.30
C GLU A 240 -16.11 -3.28 -15.54
N GLU A 241 -14.83 -2.98 -15.74
CA GLU A 241 -14.02 -3.54 -16.83
C GLU A 241 -13.99 -5.07 -16.76
N LYS A 242 -13.78 -5.64 -15.58
CA LYS A 242 -13.81 -7.10 -15.36
C LYS A 242 -15.20 -7.70 -15.63
N ARG A 243 -16.29 -6.97 -15.34
CA ARG A 243 -17.65 -7.42 -15.66
C ARG A 243 -17.91 -7.42 -17.17
N ILE A 244 -17.42 -6.40 -17.87
CA ILE A 244 -17.52 -6.31 -19.33
C ILE A 244 -16.78 -7.47 -19.98
N GLU A 245 -15.53 -7.73 -19.56
CA GLU A 245 -14.71 -8.83 -20.06
C GLU A 245 -15.38 -10.20 -19.86
N VAL A 246 -15.92 -10.46 -18.66
CA VAL A 246 -16.66 -11.70 -18.38
C VAL A 246 -17.91 -11.84 -19.24
N ASN A 247 -18.65 -10.74 -19.46
CA ASN A 247 -19.83 -10.74 -20.31
C ASN A 247 -19.46 -10.98 -21.79
N ASP A 248 -18.37 -10.39 -22.27
CA ASP A 248 -17.87 -10.59 -23.63
C ASP A 248 -17.44 -12.05 -23.86
N LEU A 249 -16.74 -12.66 -22.89
CA LEU A 249 -16.41 -14.08 -22.91
C LEU A 249 -17.65 -14.97 -22.91
N LYS A 250 -18.67 -14.62 -22.12
CA LYS A 250 -19.95 -15.36 -22.06
C LYS A 250 -20.70 -15.26 -23.39
N ASN A 251 -20.76 -14.07 -23.98
CA ASN A 251 -21.38 -13.84 -25.29
C ASN A 251 -20.64 -14.61 -26.38
N LEU A 252 -19.31 -14.61 -26.34
CA LEU A 252 -18.49 -15.35 -27.29
C LEU A 252 -18.74 -16.86 -27.20
N LYS A 253 -18.80 -17.41 -25.99
CA LYS A 253 -19.16 -18.82 -25.75
C LYS A 253 -20.55 -19.17 -26.28
N GLN A 254 -21.55 -18.31 -26.05
CA GLN A 254 -22.90 -18.52 -26.60
C GLN A 254 -22.92 -18.49 -28.13
N ASN A 255 -22.13 -17.62 -28.76
CA ASN A 255 -22.04 -17.56 -30.22
C ASN A 255 -21.37 -18.79 -30.81
N ILE A 256 -20.30 -19.30 -30.16
CA ILE A 256 -19.66 -20.58 -30.52
C ILE A 256 -20.69 -21.71 -30.48
N GLU A 257 -21.47 -21.80 -29.40
CA GLU A 257 -22.45 -22.87 -29.22
C GLU A 257 -23.61 -22.77 -30.23
N LYS A 258 -24.10 -21.56 -30.50
CA LYS A 258 -25.10 -21.33 -31.56
C LYS A 258 -24.59 -21.76 -32.94
N MET A 259 -23.37 -21.34 -33.31
CA MET A 259 -22.80 -21.71 -34.62
C MET A 259 -22.50 -23.20 -34.72
N LYS A 260 -22.03 -23.83 -33.64
CA LYS A 260 -21.84 -25.29 -33.61
C LYS A 260 -23.16 -26.01 -33.85
N ASN A 261 -24.22 -25.60 -33.17
CA ASN A 261 -25.56 -26.19 -33.36
C ASN A 261 -26.11 -25.95 -34.78
N GLU A 262 -25.83 -24.80 -35.40
CA GLU A 262 -26.22 -24.54 -36.79
C GLU A 262 -25.44 -25.41 -37.77
N LEU A 263 -24.13 -25.56 -37.55
CA LEU A 263 -23.27 -26.44 -38.35
C LEU A 263 -23.74 -27.90 -38.27
N ASP A 264 -24.04 -28.39 -37.06
CA ASP A 264 -24.56 -29.74 -36.82
C ASP A 264 -25.91 -30.00 -37.52
N ARG A 265 -26.76 -28.97 -37.69
CA ARG A 265 -28.02 -29.07 -38.44
C ARG A 265 -27.82 -29.07 -39.95
N LYS A 266 -26.81 -28.37 -40.45
CA LYS A 266 -26.54 -28.23 -41.89
C LYS A 266 -25.69 -29.36 -42.47
N ILE A 267 -25.04 -30.17 -41.62
CA ILE A 267 -24.35 -31.39 -42.03
C ILE A 267 -25.36 -32.55 -42.02
N PRO A 268 -25.84 -33.04 -43.18
CA PRO A 268 -26.76 -34.16 -43.23
C PRO A 268 -26.06 -35.43 -42.73
N LYS A 269 -26.76 -36.21 -41.89
CA LYS A 269 -26.25 -37.47 -41.31
C LYS A 269 -25.95 -38.55 -42.35
N ASP A 270 -26.51 -38.42 -43.55
CA ASP A 270 -26.49 -39.45 -44.60
C ASP A 270 -25.53 -39.13 -45.76
N GLY A 271 -24.63 -38.15 -45.62
CA GLY A 271 -23.55 -37.90 -46.60
C GLY A 271 -23.98 -37.30 -47.95
N SER A 272 -25.22 -36.84 -48.10
CA SER A 272 -25.67 -36.12 -49.29
C SER A 272 -25.14 -34.68 -49.30
N ASN A 273 -24.77 -34.16 -50.48
CA ASN A 273 -24.09 -32.88 -50.65
C ASN A 273 -24.89 -31.69 -50.05
N ALA A 274 -24.57 -31.32 -48.81
CA ALA A 274 -24.85 -29.99 -48.30
C ALA A 274 -24.19 -28.96 -49.22
N SER A 275 -24.77 -27.76 -49.34
CA SER A 275 -24.15 -26.61 -50.02
C SER A 275 -22.77 -26.35 -49.39
N SER A 276 -21.72 -26.93 -50.00
CA SER A 276 -20.40 -27.08 -49.37
C SER A 276 -19.80 -25.73 -49.01
N LYS A 277 -20.18 -24.70 -49.76
CA LYS A 277 -19.74 -23.31 -49.56
C LYS A 277 -20.29 -22.67 -48.28
N GLU A 278 -21.54 -22.97 -47.89
CA GLU A 278 -22.13 -22.44 -46.66
C GLU A 278 -21.56 -23.13 -45.42
N VAL A 279 -21.42 -24.45 -45.47
CA VAL A 279 -20.83 -25.25 -44.38
C VAL A 279 -19.38 -24.84 -44.15
N LEU A 280 -18.59 -24.68 -45.22
CA LEU A 280 -17.21 -24.15 -45.14
C LEU A 280 -17.14 -22.74 -44.54
N LYS A 281 -18.12 -21.88 -44.86
CA LYS A 281 -18.17 -20.52 -44.32
C LYS A 281 -18.44 -20.53 -42.82
N LEU A 282 -19.45 -21.30 -42.38
CA LEU A 282 -19.79 -21.47 -40.97
C LEU A 282 -18.65 -22.10 -40.17
N SER A 283 -17.98 -23.13 -40.72
CA SER A 283 -16.82 -23.75 -40.07
C SER A 283 -15.69 -22.75 -39.83
N ARG A 284 -15.33 -21.93 -40.85
CA ARG A 284 -14.29 -20.91 -40.71
C ARG A 284 -14.65 -19.83 -39.69
N GLU A 285 -15.93 -19.47 -39.61
CA GLU A 285 -16.40 -18.48 -38.64
C GLU A 285 -16.38 -19.05 -37.22
N LEU A 286 -16.76 -20.31 -37.05
CA LEU A 286 -16.64 -21.03 -35.78
C LEU A 286 -15.19 -21.11 -35.31
N ASP A 287 -14.25 -21.47 -36.18
CA ASP A 287 -12.82 -21.51 -35.86
C ASP A 287 -12.32 -20.14 -35.39
N ARG A 288 -12.73 -19.05 -36.07
CA ARG A 288 -12.37 -17.68 -35.66
C ARG A 288 -12.90 -17.33 -34.27
N LEU A 289 -14.14 -17.69 -33.95
CA LEU A 289 -14.69 -17.43 -32.63
C LEU A 289 -13.99 -18.26 -31.55
N ILE A 290 -13.65 -19.53 -31.84
CA ILE A 290 -12.91 -20.41 -30.92
C ILE A 290 -11.52 -19.83 -30.65
N VAL A 291 -10.77 -19.45 -31.68
CA VAL A 291 -9.45 -18.80 -31.52
C VAL A 291 -9.59 -17.51 -30.70
N LYS A 292 -10.60 -16.69 -30.99
CA LYS A 292 -10.86 -15.48 -30.19
C LYS A 292 -11.14 -15.83 -28.73
N TYR A 293 -11.89 -16.89 -28.44
CA TYR A 293 -12.20 -17.31 -27.07
C TYR A 293 -10.97 -17.80 -26.34
N LEU A 294 -10.18 -18.67 -26.97
CA LEU A 294 -8.95 -19.22 -26.39
C LEU A 294 -7.90 -18.15 -26.10
N ASN A 295 -7.86 -17.05 -26.85
CA ASN A 295 -6.93 -15.95 -26.60
C ASN A 295 -7.36 -15.03 -25.44
N ASN A 296 -8.58 -15.15 -24.92
CA ASN A 296 -9.13 -14.32 -23.83
C ASN A 296 -9.40 -15.13 -22.55
N VAL A 297 -8.95 -16.39 -22.49
CA VAL A 297 -9.07 -17.30 -21.32
C VAL A 297 -7.68 -17.61 -20.81
#